data_AF-A0A352NAV9-F1
#
_entry.id   AF-A0A352NAV9-F1
#
_cell.length_a   1.000
_cell.length_b   1.000
_cell.length_c   1.000
_cell.angle_alpha   90.00
_cell.angle_beta   90.00
_cell.angle_gamma   90.00
#
_symmetry.space_group_name_H-M   'P 1'
#
loop_
_entity.id
_entity.type
_entity.pdbx_description
1 polymer ?
#
loop_
_entity_poly.entity_id
_entity_poly.type
_entity_poly.pdbx_seq_one_letter_code
_entity_poly.pdbx_strand_id
1 'polypeptide(L)'
;NKKLVKKLTENADESVAWLKDHGVEFMDYIYQVYGGLHPRTRNPKLHGGQSYIKALMECAQKLPITIRTNSRVVDIIREAPLEGRVIGVEYVTPDKRNHFIKAKRAVIAASGGYSANAKLCGLFDPRLEHLGTSNLPSATGEILNDMIDLGAQTVGMDYVQCVINKPKDQSTYVPLSIFVDYFIFVNWDGERFIKEDAARDVLCNAFLAEPKEEAFSVMDSKGFDVHCKVGRVEDLLKKSIKTGIVLEANSIEELAKKMGVPVSKLCQSVEAYNRSVDDKADALGRDPKMLVHKIETGPFYAARFAMARHHTMGGVLINEDAQVIDRKGNVIPGLLAAGEVTGGIHGNNRIGGNGIADIFTFGRFAGLTATK
;
A
#
# COMPACT_ATOMS: atom_id res chain seq x y z
N ASN A 1 12.55 13.48 -2.49
CA ASN A 1 12.52 14.89 -2.93
C ASN A 1 11.89 15.74 -1.81
N LYS A 2 12.69 16.54 -1.08
CA LYS A 2 12.21 17.29 0.10
C LYS A 2 11.09 18.28 -0.22
N LYS A 3 11.09 18.87 -1.41
CA LYS A 3 10.07 19.83 -1.85
C LYS A 3 8.70 19.16 -2.01
N LEU A 4 8.66 18.00 -2.68
CA LEU A 4 7.42 17.23 -2.84
C LEU A 4 6.88 16.73 -1.49
N VAL A 5 7.77 16.26 -0.60
CA VAL A 5 7.38 15.85 0.76
C VAL A 5 6.78 17.03 1.53
N LYS A 6 7.43 18.19 1.48
CA LYS A 6 6.94 19.42 2.12
C LYS A 6 5.55 19.80 1.58
N LYS A 7 5.38 19.82 0.26
CA LYS A 7 4.10 20.07 -0.41
C LYS A 7 3.01 19.10 0.06
N LEU A 8 3.31 17.79 0.13
CA LEU A 8 2.39 16.79 0.65
C LEU A 8 1.97 17.09 2.09
N THR A 9 2.94 17.33 2.98
CA THR A 9 2.68 17.52 4.40
C THR A 9 1.94 18.82 4.71
N GLU A 10 2.24 19.90 3.99
CA GLU A 10 1.59 21.21 4.20
C GLU A 10 0.14 21.24 3.69
N ASN A 11 -0.24 20.32 2.79
CA ASN A 11 -1.56 20.33 2.12
C ASN A 11 -2.41 19.09 2.45
N ALA A 12 -1.92 18.18 3.31
CA ALA A 12 -2.65 16.96 3.67
C ALA A 12 -3.99 17.26 4.36
N ASP A 13 -4.01 18.22 5.29
CA ASP A 13 -5.24 18.61 6.00
C ASP A 13 -6.26 19.29 5.07
N GLU A 14 -5.77 20.10 4.13
CA GLU A 14 -6.62 20.70 3.10
C GLU A 14 -7.25 19.64 2.19
N SER A 15 -6.49 18.61 1.80
CA SER A 15 -7.02 17.48 1.04
C SER A 15 -8.07 16.71 1.83
N VAL A 16 -7.92 16.56 3.15
CA VAL A 16 -8.96 15.96 4.00
C VAL A 16 -10.22 16.82 4.06
N ALA A 17 -10.08 18.14 4.22
CA ALA A 17 -11.20 19.07 4.22
C ALA A 17 -11.95 19.02 2.88
N TRP A 18 -11.21 19.08 1.77
CA TRP A 18 -11.77 18.97 0.42
C TRP A 18 -12.55 17.67 0.24
N LEU A 19 -12.03 16.52 0.69
CA LEU A 19 -12.75 15.24 0.61
C LEU A 19 -14.07 15.26 1.41
N LYS A 20 -14.07 15.88 2.60
CA LYS A 20 -15.30 16.03 3.41
C LYS A 20 -16.34 16.89 2.69
N ASP A 21 -15.91 18.01 2.11
CA ASP A 21 -16.79 18.91 1.35
C ASP A 21 -17.42 18.21 0.13
N HIS A 22 -16.76 17.17 -0.39
CA HIS A 22 -17.24 16.36 -1.50
C HIS A 22 -17.93 15.07 -1.05
N GLY A 23 -18.30 14.93 0.23
CA GLY A 23 -19.15 13.86 0.73
C GLY A 23 -18.41 12.63 1.28
N VAL A 24 -17.10 12.70 1.47
CA VAL A 24 -16.35 11.62 2.14
C VAL A 24 -16.55 11.70 3.65
N GLU A 25 -17.24 10.72 4.20
CA GLU A 25 -17.38 10.56 5.64
C GLU A 25 -16.21 9.75 6.22
N PHE A 26 -15.50 10.35 7.16
CA PHE A 26 -14.44 9.70 7.94
C PHE A 26 -14.97 9.18 9.27
N MET A 27 -14.27 8.19 9.82
CA MET A 27 -14.44 7.77 11.22
C MET A 27 -14.06 8.94 12.16
N ASP A 28 -14.60 8.90 13.37
CA ASP A 28 -14.41 9.90 14.42
C ASP A 28 -13.08 9.75 15.19
N TYR A 29 -12.36 8.66 14.98
CA TYR A 29 -11.05 8.40 15.56
C TYR A 29 -9.91 8.44 14.54
N ILE A 30 -8.68 8.57 15.05
CA ILE A 30 -7.43 8.39 14.31
C ILE A 30 -6.60 7.27 14.95
N TYR A 31 -5.75 6.64 14.16
CA TYR A 31 -4.87 5.58 14.66
C TYR A 31 -3.50 5.63 13.97
N GLN A 32 -2.55 4.89 14.52
CA GLN A 32 -1.20 4.75 13.99
C GLN A 32 -1.13 3.54 13.05
N VAL A 33 -0.37 3.69 11.96
CA VAL A 33 -0.11 2.63 10.98
C VAL A 33 1.39 2.42 10.85
N TYR A 34 1.79 1.29 10.25
CA TYR A 34 3.18 0.94 9.95
C TYR A 34 4.05 2.14 9.50
N GLY A 35 5.16 2.34 10.20
CA GLY A 35 6.15 3.40 9.95
C GLY A 35 5.73 4.81 10.38
N GLY A 36 4.55 4.99 10.98
CA GLY A 36 4.15 6.27 11.58
C GLY A 36 4.74 6.44 12.98
N LEU A 37 5.13 7.66 13.34
CA LEU A 37 5.60 8.00 14.70
C LEU A 37 4.48 8.38 15.67
N HIS A 38 3.33 8.81 15.12
CA HIS A 38 2.16 9.27 15.86
C HIS A 38 0.86 8.85 15.14
N PRO A 39 -0.26 8.68 15.86
CA PRO A 39 -1.58 8.52 15.26
C PRO A 39 -1.91 9.67 14.31
N ARG A 40 -2.23 9.37 13.05
CA ARG A 40 -2.53 10.37 12.01
C ARG A 40 -3.43 9.85 10.88
N THR A 41 -3.75 8.56 10.88
CA THR A 41 -4.53 7.94 9.81
C THR A 41 -6.01 8.19 10.04
N ARG A 42 -6.68 8.78 9.04
CA ARG A 42 -8.13 8.99 9.03
C ARG A 42 -8.77 7.99 8.07
N ASN A 43 -9.50 7.01 8.61
CA ASN A 43 -10.19 6.03 7.78
C ASN A 43 -11.55 6.55 7.32
N PRO A 44 -11.94 6.32 6.05
CA PRO A 44 -13.30 6.53 5.62
C PRO A 44 -14.25 5.45 6.16
N LYS A 45 -15.55 5.75 6.18
CA LYS A 45 -16.58 4.82 6.68
C LYS A 45 -16.70 3.54 5.84
N LEU A 46 -16.55 3.58 4.51
CA LEU A 46 -16.53 2.38 3.66
C LEU A 46 -15.11 1.83 3.47
N HIS A 47 -15.01 0.55 3.18
CA HIS A 47 -13.73 -0.16 3.03
C HIS A 47 -13.11 -0.01 1.63
N GLY A 48 -11.82 -0.33 1.52
CA GLY A 48 -11.14 -0.51 0.22
C GLY A 48 -11.13 0.72 -0.69
N GLY A 49 -11.20 1.93 -0.11
CA GLY A 49 -11.25 3.18 -0.86
C GLY A 49 -12.62 3.51 -1.49
N GLN A 50 -13.65 2.69 -1.24
CA GLN A 50 -14.99 2.87 -1.83
C GLN A 50 -15.62 4.22 -1.47
N SER A 51 -15.42 4.72 -0.25
CA SER A 51 -15.94 6.05 0.13
C SER A 51 -15.41 7.16 -0.76
N TYR A 52 -14.14 7.10 -1.12
CA TYR A 52 -13.54 8.11 -1.99
C TYR A 52 -14.11 8.02 -3.41
N ILE A 53 -14.15 6.80 -3.98
CA ILE A 53 -14.66 6.59 -5.33
C ILE A 53 -16.13 6.97 -5.42
N LYS A 54 -16.97 6.53 -4.48
CA LYS A 54 -18.40 6.85 -4.45
C LYS A 54 -18.62 8.36 -4.43
N ALA A 55 -18.04 9.05 -3.44
CA ALA A 55 -18.19 10.49 -3.26
C ALA A 55 -17.74 11.27 -4.50
N LEU A 56 -16.55 10.97 -5.03
CA LEU A 56 -16.00 11.70 -6.17
C LEU A 56 -16.70 11.37 -7.50
N MET A 57 -17.21 10.15 -7.67
CA MET A 57 -18.04 9.80 -8.82
C MET A 57 -19.39 10.52 -8.80
N GLU A 58 -20.02 10.64 -7.62
CA GLU A 58 -21.25 11.43 -7.45
C GLU A 58 -21.03 12.92 -7.75
N CYS A 59 -19.87 13.47 -7.40
CA CYS A 59 -19.46 14.82 -7.82
C CYS A 59 -19.24 14.90 -9.33
N ALA A 60 -18.50 13.96 -9.92
CA ALA A 60 -18.18 13.96 -11.34
C ALA A 60 -19.43 13.88 -12.24
N GLN A 61 -20.45 13.12 -11.82
CA GLN A 61 -21.74 13.01 -12.51
C GLN A 61 -22.53 14.33 -12.58
N LYS A 62 -22.27 15.27 -11.65
CA LYS A 62 -22.92 16.59 -11.60
C LYS A 62 -22.16 17.66 -12.39
N LEU A 63 -20.98 17.32 -12.90
CA LEU A 63 -20.09 18.21 -13.64
C LEU A 63 -20.06 17.79 -15.12
N PRO A 64 -19.65 18.67 -16.05
CA PRO A 64 -19.49 18.33 -17.46
C PRO A 64 -18.22 17.48 -17.70
N ILE A 65 -18.04 16.41 -16.94
CA ILE A 65 -16.92 15.46 -17.02
C ILE A 65 -17.38 14.22 -17.78
N THR A 66 -16.66 13.86 -18.84
CA THR A 66 -16.90 12.61 -19.57
C THR A 66 -15.96 11.52 -19.04
N ILE A 67 -16.52 10.47 -18.45
CA ILE A 67 -15.77 9.28 -18.02
C ILE A 67 -15.99 8.17 -19.04
N ARG A 68 -14.92 7.64 -19.63
CA ARG A 68 -14.97 6.52 -20.57
C ARG A 68 -14.32 5.30 -19.93
N THR A 69 -15.15 4.29 -19.61
CA THR A 69 -14.65 2.96 -19.24
C THR A 69 -14.32 2.16 -20.50
N ASN A 70 -13.59 1.05 -20.35
CA ASN A 70 -13.17 0.20 -21.48
C ASN A 70 -12.41 0.97 -22.58
N SER A 71 -11.69 2.03 -22.20
CA SER A 71 -10.96 2.92 -23.10
C SER A 71 -9.51 2.97 -22.65
N ARG A 72 -8.71 2.00 -23.12
CA ARG A 72 -7.33 1.82 -22.67
C ARG A 72 -6.43 2.75 -23.47
N VAL A 73 -5.79 3.71 -22.80
CA VAL A 73 -4.74 4.54 -23.42
C VAL A 73 -3.57 3.63 -23.82
N VAL A 74 -3.04 3.85 -25.03
CA VAL A 74 -1.96 3.05 -25.63
C VAL A 74 -0.77 3.90 -26.07
N ASP A 75 -0.94 5.22 -26.15
CA ASP A 75 0.14 6.15 -26.45
C ASP A 75 -0.18 7.56 -25.95
N ILE A 76 0.86 8.32 -25.61
CA ILE A 76 0.80 9.75 -25.29
C ILE A 76 1.54 10.49 -26.41
N ILE A 77 0.83 11.36 -27.12
CA ILE A 77 1.38 11.95 -28.35
C ILE A 77 2.03 13.30 -28.06
N ARG A 78 3.26 13.47 -28.54
CA ARG A 78 4.06 14.70 -28.49
C ARG A 78 4.26 15.27 -29.90
N GLU A 79 4.46 16.58 -30.02
CA GLU A 79 4.64 17.27 -31.33
C GLU A 79 5.80 16.71 -32.17
N ALA A 80 6.90 16.36 -31.51
CA ALA A 80 8.04 15.70 -32.11
C ALA A 80 8.69 14.72 -31.12
N PRO A 81 9.48 13.73 -31.59
CA PRO A 81 10.20 12.83 -30.70
C PRO A 81 11.06 13.61 -29.70
N LEU A 82 10.80 13.41 -28.40
CA LEU A 82 11.50 14.04 -27.27
C LEU A 82 11.45 15.59 -27.24
N GLU A 83 10.65 16.24 -28.09
CA GLU A 83 10.61 17.69 -28.24
C GLU A 83 9.19 18.24 -28.38
N GLY A 84 9.00 19.53 -28.08
CA GLY A 84 7.69 20.17 -28.12
C GLY A 84 6.74 19.70 -27.03
N ARG A 85 5.45 20.00 -27.19
CA ARG A 85 4.39 19.79 -26.22
C ARG A 85 3.68 18.44 -26.42
N VAL A 86 3.12 17.88 -25.34
CA VAL A 86 2.16 16.78 -25.42
C VAL A 86 0.79 17.30 -25.90
N ILE A 87 0.29 16.71 -26.98
CA ILE A 87 -0.89 17.18 -27.72
C ILE A 87 -2.12 16.31 -27.56
N GLY A 88 -2.01 15.14 -26.93
CA GLY A 88 -3.14 14.23 -26.78
C GLY A 88 -2.74 12.82 -26.39
N VAL A 89 -3.72 11.92 -26.44
CA VAL A 89 -3.53 10.49 -26.19
C VAL A 89 -4.23 9.68 -27.27
N GLU A 90 -3.66 8.52 -27.58
CA GLU A 90 -4.34 7.46 -28.32
C GLU A 90 -4.90 6.44 -27.33
N TYR A 91 -6.11 5.95 -27.59
CA TYR A 91 -6.72 4.90 -26.79
C TYR A 91 -7.48 3.89 -27.66
N VAL A 92 -7.63 2.69 -27.14
CA VAL A 92 -8.34 1.58 -27.79
C VAL A 92 -9.56 1.15 -27.00
N THR A 93 -10.62 0.79 -27.71
CA THR A 93 -11.85 0.20 -27.17
C THR A 93 -11.88 -1.33 -27.36
N PRO A 94 -12.82 -2.08 -26.74
CA PRO A 94 -12.83 -3.55 -26.81
C PRO A 94 -12.96 -4.12 -28.22
N ASP A 95 -13.52 -3.34 -29.15
CA ASP A 95 -13.59 -3.65 -30.58
C ASP A 95 -12.28 -3.39 -31.35
N LYS A 96 -11.20 -3.04 -30.63
CA LYS A 96 -9.86 -2.78 -31.14
C LYS A 96 -9.76 -1.59 -32.09
N ARG A 97 -10.70 -0.64 -32.05
CA ARG A 97 -10.58 0.63 -32.76
C ARG A 97 -9.66 1.60 -32.02
N ASN A 98 -8.74 2.23 -32.76
CA ASN A 98 -7.88 3.30 -32.25
C ASN A 98 -8.61 4.64 -32.34
N HIS A 99 -8.48 5.43 -31.29
CA HIS A 99 -9.08 6.75 -31.18
C HIS A 99 -8.04 7.74 -30.67
N PHE A 100 -8.01 8.95 -31.24
CA PHE A 100 -7.17 10.04 -30.76
C PHE A 100 -8.00 11.11 -30.05
N ILE A 101 -7.57 11.55 -28.87
CA ILE A 101 -8.13 12.71 -28.16
C ILE A 101 -7.07 13.79 -28.11
N LYS A 102 -7.33 14.91 -28.80
CA LYS A 102 -6.50 16.10 -28.72
C LYS A 102 -6.70 16.80 -27.36
N ALA A 103 -5.61 16.93 -26.61
CA ALA A 103 -5.57 17.73 -25.40
C ALA A 103 -5.41 19.21 -25.75
N LYS A 104 -6.37 20.05 -25.33
CA LYS A 104 -6.25 21.51 -25.51
C LYS A 104 -5.24 22.12 -24.55
N ARG A 105 -5.17 21.61 -23.31
CA ARG A 105 -4.38 22.18 -22.22
C ARG A 105 -3.34 21.23 -21.63
N ALA A 106 -3.70 19.99 -21.36
CA ALA A 106 -2.77 19.04 -20.78
C ALA A 106 -3.29 17.61 -20.90
N VAL A 107 -2.36 16.67 -20.78
CA VAL A 107 -2.62 15.28 -20.41
C VAL A 107 -2.13 15.10 -18.96
N ILE A 108 -2.96 14.52 -18.11
CA ILE A 108 -2.61 14.17 -16.72
C ILE A 108 -2.56 12.64 -16.61
N ALA A 109 -1.37 12.09 -16.38
CA ALA A 109 -1.19 10.67 -16.09
C ALA A 109 -1.53 10.38 -14.62
N ALA A 110 -2.56 9.56 -14.39
CA ALA A 110 -2.98 9.10 -13.06
C ALA A 110 -3.25 7.59 -13.07
N SER A 111 -2.37 6.83 -13.74
CA SER A 111 -2.55 5.40 -14.06
C SER A 111 -2.24 4.44 -12.92
N GLY A 112 -1.69 4.92 -11.80
CA GLY A 112 -1.16 4.07 -10.73
C GLY A 112 0.25 3.52 -11.06
N GLY A 113 0.70 2.57 -10.23
CA GLY A 113 2.03 1.98 -10.30
C GLY A 113 2.14 0.73 -11.17
N TYR A 114 3.21 -0.04 -10.93
CA TYR A 114 3.55 -1.25 -11.70
C TYR A 114 3.73 -2.52 -10.83
N SER A 115 3.20 -2.53 -9.60
CA SER A 115 3.39 -3.64 -8.65
C SER A 115 2.70 -4.95 -9.04
N ALA A 116 1.78 -4.94 -10.01
CA ALA A 116 1.21 -6.16 -10.60
C ALA A 116 2.06 -6.73 -11.74
N ASN A 117 3.00 -5.97 -12.29
CA ASN A 117 3.96 -6.44 -13.28
C ASN A 117 5.15 -7.12 -12.58
N ALA A 118 5.02 -8.42 -12.35
CA ALA A 118 6.00 -9.24 -11.68
C ALA A 118 7.40 -9.13 -12.30
N LYS A 119 7.48 -9.17 -13.63
CA LYS A 119 8.74 -9.08 -14.38
C LYS A 119 9.39 -7.72 -14.20
N LEU A 120 8.62 -6.64 -14.33
CA LEU A 120 9.16 -5.29 -14.14
C LEU A 120 9.67 -5.08 -12.70
N CYS A 121 8.96 -5.60 -11.69
CA CYS A 121 9.48 -5.58 -10.32
C CYS A 121 10.75 -6.45 -10.18
N GLY A 122 10.76 -7.64 -10.80
CA GLY A 122 11.87 -8.58 -10.82
C GLY A 122 13.14 -8.06 -11.50
N LEU A 123 13.01 -7.15 -12.47
CA LEU A 123 14.15 -6.47 -13.09
C LEU A 123 14.94 -5.63 -12.08
N PHE A 124 14.29 -5.11 -11.05
CA PHE A 124 14.93 -4.28 -10.02
C PHE A 124 15.34 -5.10 -8.79
N ASP A 125 14.50 -6.05 -8.36
CA ASP A 125 14.83 -7.01 -7.30
C ASP A 125 14.30 -8.39 -7.69
N PRO A 126 15.17 -9.32 -8.13
CA PRO A 126 14.77 -10.64 -8.59
C PRO A 126 13.98 -11.46 -7.56
N ARG A 127 14.17 -11.18 -6.26
CA ARG A 127 13.41 -11.84 -5.17
C ARG A 127 11.92 -11.49 -5.20
N LEU A 128 11.52 -10.45 -5.93
CA LEU A 128 10.14 -10.01 -5.98
C LEU A 128 9.35 -10.66 -7.11
N GLU A 129 10.01 -11.27 -8.11
CA GLU A 129 9.32 -11.78 -9.32
C GLU A 129 8.34 -12.89 -8.99
N HIS A 130 8.70 -13.82 -8.10
CA HIS A 130 7.82 -14.93 -7.73
C HIS A 130 6.72 -14.52 -6.76
N LEU A 131 6.78 -13.37 -6.11
CA LEU A 131 5.78 -12.97 -5.11
C LEU A 131 4.40 -12.74 -5.73
N GLY A 132 3.36 -12.80 -4.88
CA GLY A 132 2.03 -12.33 -5.24
C GLY A 132 1.96 -10.80 -5.33
N THR A 133 0.77 -10.26 -5.63
CA THR A 133 0.51 -8.81 -5.51
C THR A 133 -0.76 -8.57 -4.72
N SER A 134 -0.80 -7.47 -3.95
CA SER A 134 -2.03 -6.99 -3.31
C SER A 134 -2.91 -6.13 -4.22
N ASN A 135 -2.46 -5.88 -5.46
CA ASN A 135 -3.05 -4.88 -6.35
C ASN A 135 -3.99 -5.50 -7.37
N LEU A 136 -4.78 -4.63 -8.01
CA LEU A 136 -5.54 -5.01 -9.19
C LEU A 136 -4.59 -5.49 -10.30
N PRO A 137 -4.98 -6.48 -11.11
CA PRO A 137 -4.16 -6.98 -12.21
C PRO A 137 -3.74 -5.93 -13.24
N SER A 138 -4.41 -4.76 -13.26
CA SER A 138 -4.15 -3.65 -14.18
C SER A 138 -3.03 -2.70 -13.76
N ALA A 139 -2.43 -2.88 -12.58
CA ALA A 139 -1.35 -2.02 -12.09
C ALA A 139 0.02 -2.45 -12.69
N THR A 140 0.16 -2.29 -14.00
CA THR A 140 1.22 -2.93 -14.80
C THR A 140 2.25 -1.98 -15.43
N GLY A 141 2.02 -0.66 -15.34
CA GLY A 141 3.03 0.37 -15.67
C GLY A 141 3.09 0.83 -17.13
N GLU A 142 2.10 0.54 -17.97
CA GLU A 142 2.13 0.88 -19.39
C GLU A 142 2.29 2.40 -19.62
N ILE A 143 1.45 3.20 -18.97
CA ILE A 143 1.49 4.67 -19.09
C ILE A 143 2.80 5.27 -18.53
N LEU A 144 3.42 4.59 -17.55
CA LEU A 144 4.76 4.98 -17.08
C LEU A 144 5.80 4.79 -18.18
N ASN A 145 5.75 3.67 -18.89
CA ASN A 145 6.65 3.40 -20.02
C ASN A 145 6.42 4.40 -21.16
N ASP A 146 5.17 4.71 -21.51
CA ASP A 146 4.86 5.72 -22.53
C ASP A 146 5.53 7.08 -22.18
N MET A 147 5.44 7.52 -20.92
CA MET A 147 6.10 8.74 -20.49
C MET A 147 7.63 8.65 -20.52
N ILE A 148 8.21 7.49 -20.19
CA ILE A 148 9.66 7.25 -20.29
C ILE A 148 10.13 7.38 -21.75
N ASP A 149 9.37 6.85 -22.70
CA ASP A 149 9.64 6.90 -24.13
C ASP A 149 9.53 8.34 -24.68
N LEU A 150 8.68 9.16 -24.08
CA LEU A 150 8.61 10.62 -24.33
C LEU A 150 9.77 11.43 -23.74
N GLY A 151 10.70 10.78 -23.04
CA GLY A 151 11.87 11.41 -22.45
C GLY A 151 11.72 11.82 -21.00
N ALA A 152 10.66 11.38 -20.30
CA ALA A 152 10.52 11.62 -18.87
C ALA A 152 11.71 11.03 -18.09
N GLN A 153 12.17 11.78 -17.09
CA GLN A 153 13.09 11.28 -16.07
C GLN A 153 12.30 10.43 -15.08
N THR A 154 12.86 9.30 -14.66
CA THR A 154 12.33 8.52 -13.53
C THR A 154 13.22 8.64 -12.31
N VAL A 155 12.66 8.33 -11.14
CA VAL A 155 13.41 8.29 -9.88
C VAL A 155 12.87 7.18 -9.00
N GLY A 156 13.76 6.40 -8.38
CA GLY A 156 13.42 5.36 -7.39
C GLY A 156 12.70 4.15 -7.96
N MET A 157 12.88 3.84 -9.25
CA MET A 157 12.24 2.69 -9.92
C MET A 157 12.58 1.34 -9.25
N ASP A 158 13.72 1.27 -8.57
CA ASP A 158 14.17 0.14 -7.78
C ASP A 158 13.46 0.00 -6.42
N TYR A 159 12.71 1.02 -5.99
CA TYR A 159 12.01 1.02 -4.72
C TYR A 159 10.59 0.46 -4.87
N VAL A 160 10.51 -0.88 -4.80
CA VAL A 160 9.25 -1.63 -4.75
C VAL A 160 8.97 -2.08 -3.31
N GLN A 161 7.90 -1.56 -2.72
CA GLN A 161 7.47 -1.97 -1.38
C GLN A 161 6.60 -3.22 -1.45
N CYS A 162 6.89 -4.16 -0.56
CA CYS A 162 6.02 -5.29 -0.27
C CYS A 162 5.19 -5.05 1.00
N VAL A 163 4.11 -5.83 1.12
CA VAL A 163 3.24 -5.86 2.29
C VAL A 163 3.07 -7.30 2.76
N ILE A 164 2.88 -7.47 4.06
CA ILE A 164 2.41 -8.72 4.65
C ILE A 164 1.07 -9.10 4.01
N ASN A 165 0.98 -10.32 3.50
CA ASN A 165 -0.16 -10.85 2.78
C ASN A 165 -0.29 -12.36 3.01
N LYS A 166 -1.28 -13.00 2.39
CA LYS A 166 -1.47 -14.45 2.48
C LYS A 166 -0.38 -15.21 1.71
N PRO A 167 0.00 -16.42 2.19
CA PRO A 167 0.69 -17.42 1.38
C PRO A 167 -0.01 -17.73 0.05
N LYS A 168 0.74 -18.27 -0.91
CA LYS A 168 0.22 -18.62 -2.24
C LYS A 168 -0.82 -19.75 -2.21
N ASP A 169 -0.66 -20.69 -1.28
CA ASP A 169 -1.55 -21.85 -1.10
C ASP A 169 -2.88 -21.49 -0.40
N GLN A 170 -3.00 -20.26 0.13
CA GLN A 170 -4.25 -19.78 0.73
C GLN A 170 -5.08 -18.96 -0.26
N SER A 171 -6.39 -19.16 -0.27
CA SER A 171 -7.31 -18.41 -1.15
C SER A 171 -7.68 -17.03 -0.60
N THR A 172 -7.63 -16.86 0.72
CA THR A 172 -8.19 -15.70 1.43
C THR A 172 -7.13 -15.03 2.28
N TYR A 173 -7.06 -13.70 2.21
CA TYR A 173 -6.23 -12.90 3.10
C TYR A 173 -7.03 -12.54 4.36
N VAL A 174 -6.41 -12.70 5.52
CA VAL A 174 -6.97 -12.31 6.82
C VAL A 174 -6.14 -11.18 7.43
N PRO A 175 -6.74 -10.06 7.84
CA PRO A 175 -5.98 -8.90 8.29
C PRO A 175 -5.58 -9.00 9.77
N LEU A 176 -5.01 -10.13 10.19
CA LEU A 176 -4.54 -10.37 11.58
C LEU A 176 -3.13 -9.81 11.86
N SER A 177 -2.66 -8.91 10.99
CA SER A 177 -1.36 -8.25 11.09
C SER A 177 -1.53 -6.73 10.89
N ILE A 178 -2.59 -6.13 11.41
CA ILE A 178 -2.86 -4.69 11.22
C ILE A 178 -2.58 -3.89 12.49
N PHE A 179 -3.07 -4.35 13.64
CA PHE A 179 -2.89 -3.68 14.92
C PHE A 179 -1.63 -4.22 15.60
N VAL A 180 -0.49 -3.61 15.28
CA VAL A 180 0.87 -4.08 15.59
C VAL A 180 1.06 -4.44 17.06
N ASP A 181 0.48 -3.64 17.97
CA ASP A 181 0.53 -3.79 19.43
C ASP A 181 -0.15 -5.05 19.99
N TYR A 182 -0.92 -5.79 19.18
CA TYR A 182 -1.72 -6.94 19.61
C TYR A 182 -1.20 -8.31 19.14
N PHE A 183 -0.09 -8.37 18.41
CA PHE A 183 0.46 -9.64 17.93
C PHE A 183 1.99 -9.66 17.92
N ILE A 184 2.53 -10.88 17.82
CA ILE A 184 3.92 -11.15 17.47
C ILE A 184 4.01 -11.96 16.18
N PHE A 185 5.14 -11.88 15.48
CA PHE A 185 5.47 -12.82 14.41
C PHE A 185 6.40 -13.92 14.93
N VAL A 186 6.07 -15.16 14.59
CA VAL A 186 6.92 -16.33 14.86
C VAL A 186 7.15 -17.13 13.59
N ASN A 187 8.35 -17.67 13.44
CA ASN A 187 8.70 -18.51 12.29
C ASN A 187 8.27 -19.98 12.49
N TRP A 188 8.69 -20.86 11.58
CA TRP A 188 8.39 -22.29 11.63
C TRP A 188 9.07 -23.04 12.81
N ASP A 189 10.07 -22.44 13.43
CA ASP A 189 10.71 -22.96 14.65
C ASP A 189 10.01 -22.47 15.94
N GLY A 190 8.94 -21.68 15.81
CA GLY A 190 8.19 -21.11 16.94
C GLY A 190 8.91 -19.93 17.61
N GLU A 191 9.93 -19.37 16.95
CA GLU A 191 10.76 -18.28 17.47
C GLU A 191 10.35 -16.93 16.87
N ARG A 192 10.37 -15.87 17.68
CA ARG A 192 10.29 -14.50 17.15
C ARG A 192 11.60 -14.17 16.42
N PHE A 193 11.48 -13.51 15.28
CA PHE A 193 12.62 -13.20 14.40
C PHE A 193 12.70 -11.71 14.01
N ILE A 194 11.66 -10.93 14.33
CA ILE A 194 11.59 -9.51 13.95
C ILE A 194 10.82 -8.68 14.98
N LYS A 195 11.15 -7.39 15.08
CA LYS A 195 10.31 -6.39 15.75
C LYS A 195 9.14 -5.99 14.83
N GLU A 196 7.91 -6.25 15.26
CA GLU A 196 6.73 -6.18 14.40
C GLU A 196 6.32 -4.73 14.01
N ASP A 197 6.86 -3.73 14.70
CA ASP A 197 6.76 -2.29 14.41
C ASP A 197 7.83 -1.78 13.42
N ALA A 198 8.66 -2.67 12.85
CA ALA A 198 9.65 -2.31 11.84
C ALA A 198 9.03 -1.70 10.57
N ALA A 199 9.89 -1.03 9.79
CA ALA A 199 9.54 -0.61 8.45
C ALA A 199 9.29 -1.82 7.53
N ARG A 200 8.44 -1.62 6.51
CA ARG A 200 7.95 -2.71 5.63
C ARG A 200 9.05 -3.39 4.82
N ASP A 201 10.10 -2.68 4.46
CA ASP A 201 11.29 -3.22 3.81
C ASP A 201 12.07 -4.16 4.74
N VAL A 202 12.23 -3.79 6.01
CA VAL A 202 12.84 -4.65 7.03
C VAL A 202 11.97 -5.89 7.27
N LEU A 203 10.65 -5.73 7.40
CA LEU A 203 9.71 -6.85 7.50
C LEU A 203 9.81 -7.76 6.25
N CYS A 204 9.84 -7.17 5.05
CA CYS A 204 9.99 -7.91 3.80
C CYS A 204 11.27 -8.75 3.79
N ASN A 205 12.41 -8.14 4.07
CA ASN A 205 13.70 -8.84 4.08
C ASN A 205 13.74 -9.94 5.14
N ALA A 206 13.15 -9.73 6.31
CA ALA A 206 13.06 -10.74 7.36
C ALA A 206 12.19 -11.93 6.90
N PHE A 207 10.99 -11.69 6.36
CA PHE A 207 10.13 -12.76 5.84
C PHE A 207 10.80 -13.54 4.70
N LEU A 208 11.45 -12.85 3.74
CA LEU A 208 12.13 -13.51 2.62
C LEU A 208 13.37 -14.31 3.04
N ALA A 209 13.89 -14.10 4.25
CA ALA A 209 14.98 -14.87 4.82
C ALA A 209 14.50 -16.13 5.58
N GLU A 210 13.23 -16.19 5.96
CA GLU A 210 12.67 -17.33 6.69
C GLU A 210 12.45 -18.55 5.78
N PRO A 211 12.50 -19.77 6.33
CA PRO A 211 12.09 -20.97 5.62
C PRO A 211 10.69 -20.80 5.01
N LYS A 212 10.55 -21.19 3.74
CA LYS A 212 9.31 -21.04 2.94
C LYS A 212 8.87 -19.58 2.71
N GLU A 213 9.67 -18.59 3.12
CA GLU A 213 9.34 -17.16 3.06
C GLU A 213 8.03 -16.80 3.79
N GLU A 214 7.74 -17.52 4.86
CA GLU A 214 6.48 -17.46 5.60
C GLU A 214 6.70 -17.41 7.11
N ALA A 215 5.78 -16.76 7.80
CA ALA A 215 5.71 -16.74 9.26
C ALA A 215 4.25 -16.72 9.73
N PHE A 216 4.05 -16.82 11.05
CA PHE A 216 2.74 -16.79 11.67
C PHE A 216 2.58 -15.53 12.51
N SER A 217 1.44 -14.84 12.40
CA SER A 217 1.03 -13.94 13.48
C SER A 217 0.50 -14.80 14.63
N VAL A 218 0.79 -14.42 15.87
CA VAL A 218 0.21 -15.03 17.08
C VAL A 218 -0.38 -13.94 17.96
N MET A 219 -1.61 -14.13 18.42
CA MET A 219 -2.33 -13.19 19.29
C MET A 219 -3.28 -13.91 20.25
N ASP A 220 -3.77 -13.19 21.24
CA ASP A 220 -4.78 -13.67 22.18
C ASP A 220 -6.20 -13.20 21.78
N SER A 221 -7.19 -13.49 22.62
CA SER A 221 -8.59 -13.13 22.38
C SER A 221 -8.83 -11.63 22.28
N LYS A 222 -8.08 -10.81 23.05
CA LYS A 222 -8.21 -9.35 22.99
C LYS A 222 -7.71 -8.82 21.65
N GLY A 223 -6.56 -9.31 21.19
CA GLY A 223 -6.02 -8.97 19.88
C GLY A 223 -6.97 -9.36 18.75
N PHE A 224 -7.55 -10.55 18.81
CA PHE A 224 -8.52 -11.02 17.83
C PHE A 224 -9.79 -10.17 17.81
N ASP A 225 -10.32 -9.80 18.97
CA ASP A 225 -11.51 -8.95 19.12
C ASP A 225 -11.30 -7.56 18.52
N VAL A 226 -10.14 -6.95 18.72
CA VAL A 226 -9.80 -5.65 18.11
C VAL A 226 -9.77 -5.76 16.59
N HIS A 227 -9.18 -6.83 16.04
CA HIS A 227 -9.20 -7.08 14.59
C HIS A 227 -10.63 -7.30 14.06
N CYS A 228 -11.49 -8.01 14.79
CA CYS A 228 -12.90 -8.17 14.42
C CYS A 228 -13.65 -6.82 14.39
N LYS A 229 -13.60 -6.08 15.50
CA LYS A 229 -14.47 -4.91 15.76
C LYS A 229 -13.93 -3.64 15.10
N VAL A 230 -12.67 -3.29 15.37
CA VAL A 230 -12.03 -2.08 14.82
C VAL A 230 -11.64 -2.30 13.36
N GLY A 231 -11.13 -3.50 13.04
CA GLY A 231 -10.85 -3.89 11.66
C GLY A 231 -12.10 -4.10 10.81
N ARG A 232 -13.27 -4.29 11.43
CA ARG A 232 -14.59 -4.51 10.78
C ARG A 232 -14.58 -5.72 9.83
N VAL A 233 -13.97 -6.80 10.29
CA VAL A 233 -13.78 -8.05 9.52
C VAL A 233 -14.23 -9.30 10.28
N GLU A 234 -15.12 -9.15 11.27
CA GLU A 234 -15.59 -10.25 12.11
C GLU A 234 -16.12 -11.45 11.31
N ASP A 235 -16.98 -11.22 10.31
CA ASP A 235 -17.53 -12.29 9.47
C ASP A 235 -16.44 -13.05 8.69
N LEU A 236 -15.47 -12.31 8.17
CA LEU A 236 -14.32 -12.87 7.46
C LEU A 236 -13.47 -13.74 8.40
N LEU A 237 -13.16 -13.24 9.60
CA LEU A 237 -12.32 -13.96 10.56
C LEU A 237 -13.04 -15.20 11.11
N LYS A 238 -14.32 -15.10 11.48
CA LYS A 238 -15.14 -16.24 11.90
C LYS A 238 -15.26 -17.31 10.81
N LYS A 239 -15.43 -16.91 9.55
CA LYS A 239 -15.39 -17.84 8.41
C LYS A 239 -14.02 -18.48 8.26
N SER A 240 -12.95 -17.71 8.43
CA SER A 240 -11.57 -18.17 8.27
C SER A 240 -11.14 -19.16 9.36
N ILE A 241 -11.71 -19.08 10.58
CA ILE A 241 -11.58 -20.10 11.61
C ILE A 241 -12.19 -21.42 11.14
N LYS A 242 -13.44 -21.38 10.64
CA LYS A 242 -14.14 -22.58 10.15
C LYS A 242 -13.42 -23.27 8.99
N THR A 243 -12.71 -22.50 8.15
CA THR A 243 -11.92 -23.04 7.03
C THR A 243 -10.48 -23.39 7.40
N GLY A 244 -10.06 -23.19 8.65
CA GLY A 244 -8.70 -23.49 9.12
C GLY A 244 -7.61 -22.53 8.61
N ILE A 245 -8.00 -21.39 8.02
CA ILE A 245 -7.05 -20.33 7.60
C ILE A 245 -6.55 -19.58 8.85
N VAL A 246 -7.47 -19.33 9.79
CA VAL A 246 -7.14 -18.88 11.14
C VAL A 246 -7.21 -20.10 12.05
N LEU A 247 -6.13 -20.36 12.78
CA LEU A 247 -6.07 -21.38 13.79
C LEU A 247 -6.53 -20.78 15.12
N GLU A 248 -7.37 -21.50 15.84
CA GLU A 248 -7.87 -21.13 17.18
C GLU A 248 -7.55 -22.26 18.16
N ALA A 249 -7.09 -21.94 19.37
CA ALA A 249 -6.79 -22.92 20.41
C ALA A 249 -7.01 -22.35 21.82
N ASN A 250 -7.22 -23.20 22.82
CA ASN A 250 -7.46 -22.74 24.20
C ASN A 250 -6.16 -22.47 24.97
N SER A 251 -5.02 -22.98 24.48
CA SER A 251 -3.69 -22.73 25.04
C SER A 251 -2.64 -22.53 23.95
N ILE A 252 -1.48 -21.98 24.32
CA ILE A 252 -0.34 -21.80 23.40
C ILE A 252 0.23 -23.15 22.94
N GLU A 253 0.21 -24.17 23.80
CA GLU A 253 0.67 -25.52 23.46
C GLU A 253 -0.23 -26.19 22.41
N GLU A 254 -1.55 -26.04 22.54
CA GLU A 254 -2.51 -26.49 21.53
C GLU A 254 -2.33 -25.71 20.23
N LEU A 255 -2.11 -24.39 20.31
CA LEU A 255 -1.87 -23.55 19.13
C LEU A 255 -0.60 -23.99 18.39
N ALA A 256 0.50 -24.22 19.10
CA ALA A 256 1.76 -24.70 18.52
C ALA A 256 1.58 -26.01 17.75
N LYS A 257 0.85 -26.97 18.33
CA LYS A 257 0.52 -28.24 17.66
C LYS A 257 -0.29 -28.03 16.38
N LYS A 258 -1.27 -27.11 16.39
CA LYS A 258 -2.07 -26.77 15.19
C LYS A 258 -1.25 -26.05 14.13
N MET A 259 -0.32 -25.18 14.52
CA MET A 259 0.61 -24.50 13.62
C MET A 259 1.63 -25.46 13.00
N GLY A 260 1.94 -26.56 13.71
CA GLY A 260 3.01 -27.48 13.33
C GLY A 260 4.40 -26.96 13.70
N VAL A 261 4.51 -26.15 14.76
CA VAL A 261 5.78 -25.61 15.28
C VAL A 261 6.16 -26.27 16.62
N PRO A 262 7.43 -26.23 17.05
CA PRO A 262 7.84 -26.80 18.34
C PRO A 262 7.13 -26.12 19.53
N VAL A 263 6.41 -26.92 20.33
CA VAL A 263 5.61 -26.45 21.48
C VAL A 263 6.44 -25.62 22.46
N SER A 264 7.59 -26.15 22.88
CA SER A 264 8.45 -25.48 23.86
C SER A 264 8.96 -24.13 23.37
N LYS A 265 9.27 -24.00 22.08
CA LYS A 265 9.78 -22.76 21.48
C LYS A 265 8.70 -21.68 21.40
N LEU A 266 7.48 -22.05 20.99
CA LEU A 266 6.39 -21.08 20.94
C LEU A 266 6.03 -20.57 22.34
N CYS A 267 5.94 -21.45 23.33
CA CYS A 267 5.70 -21.04 24.73
C CYS A 267 6.78 -20.06 25.21
N GLN A 268 8.06 -20.37 24.97
CA GLN A 268 9.17 -19.48 25.33
C GLN A 268 9.07 -18.11 24.65
N SER A 269 8.72 -18.06 23.36
CA SER A 269 8.55 -16.81 22.61
C SER A 269 7.42 -15.94 23.18
N VAL A 270 6.27 -16.54 23.49
CA VAL A 270 5.11 -15.82 24.06
C VAL A 270 5.43 -15.33 25.47
N GLU A 271 6.04 -16.17 26.32
CA GLU A 271 6.47 -15.76 27.66
C GLU A 271 7.51 -14.64 27.62
N ALA A 272 8.49 -14.73 26.72
CA ALA A 272 9.51 -13.70 26.56
C ALA A 272 8.90 -12.37 26.11
N TYR A 273 7.97 -12.39 25.15
CA TYR A 273 7.25 -11.19 24.74
C TYR A 273 6.42 -10.59 25.88
N ASN A 274 5.71 -11.41 26.65
CA ASN A 274 4.92 -10.93 27.79
C ASN A 274 5.80 -10.27 28.86
N ARG A 275 7.01 -10.79 29.10
CA ARG A 275 8.01 -10.12 29.95
C ARG A 275 8.48 -8.79 29.35
N SER A 276 8.75 -8.74 28.04
CA SER A 276 9.08 -7.47 27.35
C SER A 276 7.99 -6.40 27.54
N VAL A 277 6.72 -6.79 27.61
CA VAL A 277 5.60 -5.87 27.89
C VAL A 277 5.66 -5.30 29.31
N ASP A 278 5.99 -6.13 30.31
CA ASP A 278 6.17 -5.68 31.70
C ASP A 278 7.38 -4.76 31.85
N ASP A 279 8.52 -5.18 31.29
CA ASP A 279 9.80 -4.50 31.42
C ASP A 279 9.93 -3.27 30.51
N LYS A 280 9.01 -3.12 29.54
CA LYS A 280 9.06 -2.14 28.45
C LYS A 280 10.38 -2.18 27.67
N ALA A 281 10.95 -3.37 27.53
CA ALA A 281 12.20 -3.61 26.84
C ALA A 281 12.10 -4.92 26.05
N ASP A 282 12.27 -4.85 24.72
CA ASP A 282 12.22 -6.02 23.85
C ASP A 282 13.60 -6.32 23.26
N ALA A 283 14.03 -7.58 23.32
CA ALA A 283 15.34 -8.01 22.82
C ALA A 283 15.50 -7.81 21.31
N LEU A 284 14.39 -7.82 20.56
CA LEU A 284 14.37 -7.53 19.12
C LEU A 284 14.27 -6.03 18.80
N GLY A 285 14.21 -5.18 19.83
CA GLY A 285 14.21 -3.72 19.71
C GLY A 285 12.87 -3.09 19.34
N ARG A 286 11.75 -3.78 19.58
CA ARG A 286 10.40 -3.20 19.45
C ARG A 286 10.25 -1.96 20.34
N ASP A 287 9.66 -0.89 19.80
CA ASP A 287 9.54 0.37 20.53
C ASP A 287 8.73 0.16 21.84
N PRO A 288 9.20 0.65 23.00
CA PRO A 288 8.47 0.56 24.27
C PRO A 288 7.02 1.02 24.22
N LYS A 289 6.68 1.99 23.34
CA LYS A 289 5.31 2.48 23.14
C LYS A 289 4.41 1.44 22.46
N MET A 290 4.97 0.45 21.79
CA MET A 290 4.26 -0.63 21.09
C MET A 290 4.15 -1.90 21.95
N LEU A 291 4.75 -1.91 23.14
CA LEU A 291 4.72 -3.01 24.11
C LEU A 291 3.57 -2.78 25.10
N VAL A 292 2.33 -2.78 24.61
CA VAL A 292 1.14 -2.40 25.41
C VAL A 292 0.35 -3.62 25.89
N HIS A 293 0.21 -4.63 25.03
CA HIS A 293 -0.67 -5.77 25.26
C HIS A 293 0.11 -7.08 25.31
N LYS A 294 -0.07 -7.82 26.40
CA LYS A 294 0.38 -9.21 26.54
C LYS A 294 -0.49 -10.14 25.72
N ILE A 295 0.05 -11.32 25.41
CA ILE A 295 -0.65 -12.46 24.82
C ILE A 295 -0.82 -13.49 25.95
N GLU A 296 -1.91 -13.41 26.69
CA GLU A 296 -2.12 -14.23 27.90
C GLU A 296 -3.57 -14.70 28.11
N THR A 297 -4.53 -14.12 27.38
CA THR A 297 -5.95 -14.44 27.56
C THR A 297 -6.49 -15.28 26.40
N GLY A 298 -6.64 -16.59 26.63
CA GLY A 298 -7.25 -17.49 25.66
C GLY A 298 -8.71 -17.14 25.31
N PRO A 299 -9.25 -17.64 24.17
CA PRO A 299 -8.56 -18.43 23.15
C PRO A 299 -7.45 -17.66 22.43
N PHE A 300 -6.50 -18.40 21.86
CA PHE A 300 -5.35 -17.88 21.13
C PHE A 300 -5.49 -18.17 19.64
N TYR A 301 -4.96 -17.27 18.82
CA TYR A 301 -5.14 -17.29 17.38
C TYR A 301 -3.82 -17.20 16.63
N ALA A 302 -3.72 -17.93 15.52
CA ALA A 302 -2.62 -17.81 14.58
C ALA A 302 -3.09 -17.80 13.12
N ALA A 303 -2.35 -17.10 12.26
CA ALA A 303 -2.55 -17.11 10.81
C ALA A 303 -1.20 -17.05 10.10
N ARG A 304 -1.08 -17.75 8.97
CA ARG A 304 0.13 -17.75 8.13
C ARG A 304 0.16 -16.50 7.24
N PHE A 305 1.35 -15.96 7.07
CA PHE A 305 1.63 -14.79 6.26
C PHE A 305 2.88 -15.00 5.40
N ALA A 306 2.88 -14.36 4.24
CA ALA A 306 3.97 -14.23 3.30
C ALA A 306 4.07 -12.77 2.83
N MET A 307 4.99 -12.46 1.92
CA MET A 307 5.10 -11.13 1.32
C MET A 307 4.42 -11.06 -0.05
N ALA A 308 3.84 -9.90 -0.37
CA ALA A 308 3.33 -9.59 -1.70
C ALA A 308 3.76 -8.19 -2.13
N ARG A 309 4.02 -8.02 -3.44
CA ARG A 309 4.27 -6.70 -4.05
C ARG A 309 3.06 -5.80 -3.80
N HIS A 310 3.30 -4.57 -3.36
CA HIS A 310 2.24 -3.70 -2.86
C HIS A 310 2.22 -2.31 -3.49
N HIS A 311 3.37 -1.66 -3.58
CA HIS A 311 3.42 -0.28 -4.07
C HIS A 311 4.77 -0.01 -4.72
N THR A 312 4.76 0.77 -5.78
CA THR A 312 5.99 1.18 -6.47
C THR A 312 6.26 2.64 -6.18
N MET A 313 7.26 2.93 -5.35
CA MET A 313 7.56 4.30 -4.93
C MET A 313 8.25 5.10 -6.03
N GLY A 314 8.84 4.40 -7.01
CA GLY A 314 9.42 4.99 -8.20
C GLY A 314 8.41 5.22 -9.31
N GLY A 315 8.73 6.20 -10.14
CA GLY A 315 7.93 6.59 -11.28
C GLY A 315 8.53 7.81 -11.96
N VAL A 316 7.74 8.52 -12.77
CA VAL A 316 8.21 9.77 -13.40
C VAL A 316 8.47 10.85 -12.37
N LEU A 317 9.55 11.61 -12.54
CA LEU A 317 9.85 12.76 -11.71
C LEU A 317 8.90 13.92 -12.05
N ILE A 318 8.32 14.52 -11.01
CA ILE A 318 7.49 15.73 -11.13
C ILE A 318 8.08 16.88 -10.31
N ASN A 319 7.73 18.12 -10.68
CA ASN A 319 7.91 19.29 -9.83
C ASN A 319 6.71 19.50 -8.87
N GLU A 320 6.75 20.57 -8.08
CA GLU A 320 5.72 20.92 -7.07
C GLU A 320 4.36 21.28 -7.67
N ASP A 321 4.31 21.53 -8.99
CA ASP A 321 3.08 21.81 -9.76
C ASP A 321 2.59 20.57 -10.53
N ALA A 322 3.14 19.39 -10.22
CA ALA A 322 2.81 18.09 -10.83
C ALA A 322 3.17 17.98 -12.33
N GLN A 323 4.05 18.85 -12.83
CA GLN A 323 4.53 18.78 -14.22
C GLN A 323 5.65 17.74 -14.33
N VAL A 324 5.60 16.92 -15.39
CA VAL A 324 6.62 15.88 -15.62
C VAL A 324 7.93 16.51 -16.08
N ILE A 325 9.03 16.04 -15.49
CA ILE A 325 10.39 16.50 -15.76
C ILE A 325 11.09 15.52 -16.70
N ASP A 326 11.72 16.04 -17.76
CA ASP A 326 12.50 15.26 -18.71
C ASP A 326 13.92 14.94 -18.18
N ARG A 327 14.63 14.09 -18.90
CA ARG A 327 16.02 13.68 -18.58
C ARG A 327 17.04 14.83 -18.63
N LYS A 328 16.68 15.99 -19.20
CA LYS A 328 17.50 17.22 -19.22
C LYS A 328 17.15 18.16 -18.06
N GLY A 329 16.18 17.80 -17.20
CA GLY A 329 15.73 18.61 -16.09
C GLY A 329 14.69 19.67 -16.45
N ASN A 330 14.15 19.65 -17.66
CA ASN A 330 13.12 20.59 -18.12
C ASN A 330 11.72 20.01 -17.96
N VAL A 331 10.72 20.88 -17.88
CA VAL A 331 9.31 20.45 -17.95
C VAL A 331 8.99 19.94 -19.36
N ILE A 332 8.32 18.78 -19.45
CA ILE A 332 7.66 18.33 -20.67
C ILE A 332 6.35 19.12 -20.83
N PRO A 333 6.24 20.08 -21.76
CA PRO A 333 5.08 20.96 -21.83
C PRO A 333 3.79 20.18 -22.08
N GLY A 334 2.74 20.49 -21.33
CA GLY A 334 1.43 19.84 -21.47
C GLY A 334 1.32 18.44 -20.86
N LEU A 335 2.36 17.93 -20.19
CA LEU A 335 2.34 16.65 -19.49
C LEU A 335 2.44 16.83 -17.97
N LEU A 336 1.44 16.32 -17.26
CA LEU A 336 1.40 16.26 -15.81
C LEU A 336 1.22 14.82 -15.34
N ALA A 337 1.60 14.53 -14.10
CA ALA A 337 1.38 13.23 -13.49
C ALA A 337 1.07 13.35 -12.00
N ALA A 338 0.23 12.46 -11.48
CA ALA A 338 -0.16 12.44 -10.08
C ALA A 338 -0.39 11.02 -9.56
N GLY A 339 -0.09 10.80 -8.28
CA GLY A 339 -0.23 9.51 -7.62
C GLY A 339 0.92 8.56 -7.89
N GLU A 340 0.66 7.25 -7.75
CA GLU A 340 1.69 6.19 -7.75
C GLU A 340 2.48 6.07 -9.07
N VAL A 341 2.02 6.67 -10.17
CA VAL A 341 2.81 6.73 -11.41
C VAL A 341 4.04 7.66 -11.28
N THR A 342 4.09 8.47 -10.21
CA THR A 342 5.15 9.45 -9.94
C THR A 342 6.17 8.93 -8.95
N GLY A 343 7.41 9.42 -9.08
CA GLY A 343 8.53 9.08 -8.21
C GLY A 343 8.98 10.23 -7.31
N GLY A 344 9.63 9.88 -6.20
CA GLY A 344 10.40 10.82 -5.38
C GLY A 344 9.67 11.44 -4.19
N ILE A 345 8.36 11.21 -4.05
CA ILE A 345 7.56 11.60 -2.89
C ILE A 345 7.86 10.69 -1.70
N HIS A 346 7.82 9.37 -1.91
CA HIS A 346 7.87 8.37 -0.83
C HIS A 346 9.28 7.86 -0.52
N GLY A 347 10.29 8.25 -1.30
CA GLY A 347 11.66 7.73 -1.14
C GLY A 347 11.73 6.22 -1.33
N ASN A 348 12.57 5.56 -0.53
CA ASN A 348 12.77 4.11 -0.60
C ASN A 348 11.68 3.29 0.12
N ASN A 349 10.87 3.91 0.97
CA ASN A 349 9.83 3.18 1.72
C ASN A 349 8.64 4.09 2.06
N ARG A 350 7.48 3.78 1.45
CA ARG A 350 6.26 4.54 1.71
C ARG A 350 5.68 4.24 3.09
N ILE A 351 5.43 5.28 3.88
CA ILE A 351 4.71 5.14 5.16
C ILE A 351 3.23 4.83 4.90
N GLY A 352 2.62 3.99 5.74
CA GLY A 352 1.18 3.72 5.69
C GLY A 352 0.33 5.00 5.62
N GLY A 353 -0.74 4.97 4.83
CA GLY A 353 -1.62 6.14 4.61
C GLY A 353 -1.09 7.20 3.63
N ASN A 354 0.22 7.34 3.44
CA ASN A 354 0.77 8.42 2.59
C ASN A 354 0.41 8.30 1.11
N GLY A 355 0.15 7.10 0.59
CA GLY A 355 -0.27 6.93 -0.81
C GLY A 355 -1.64 7.58 -1.07
N ILE A 356 -2.54 7.53 -0.09
CA ILE A 356 -3.85 8.19 -0.19
C ILE A 356 -3.71 9.71 -0.05
N ALA A 357 -2.89 10.18 0.89
CA ALA A 357 -2.61 11.60 1.03
C ALA A 357 -2.00 12.19 -0.26
N ASP A 358 -1.09 11.45 -0.89
CA ASP A 358 -0.44 11.79 -2.16
C ASP A 358 -1.44 11.95 -3.29
N ILE A 359 -2.21 10.91 -3.63
CA ILE A 359 -3.10 10.93 -4.80
C ILE A 359 -4.11 12.09 -4.74
N PHE A 360 -4.62 12.44 -3.55
CA PHE A 360 -5.55 13.55 -3.41
C PHE A 360 -4.86 14.90 -3.43
N THR A 361 -3.67 15.02 -2.85
CA THR A 361 -2.91 16.27 -2.86
C THR A 361 -2.40 16.59 -4.26
N PHE A 362 -1.62 15.69 -4.86
CA PHE A 362 -1.04 15.91 -6.18
C PHE A 362 -2.06 15.78 -7.31
N GLY A 363 -3.12 14.98 -7.15
CA GLY A 363 -4.22 14.93 -8.10
C GLY A 363 -4.95 16.28 -8.20
N ARG A 364 -5.24 16.93 -7.06
CA ARG A 364 -5.82 18.28 -7.02
C ARG A 364 -4.88 19.30 -7.64
N PHE A 365 -3.59 19.28 -7.29
CA PHE A 365 -2.62 20.21 -7.88
C PHE A 365 -2.45 20.01 -9.38
N ALA A 366 -2.37 18.78 -9.88
CA ALA A 366 -2.30 18.51 -11.32
C ALA A 366 -3.53 19.07 -12.06
N GLY A 367 -4.73 18.89 -11.49
CA GLY A 367 -5.96 19.47 -12.01
C GLY A 367 -5.90 21.00 -12.08
N LEU A 368 -5.49 21.66 -10.98
CA LEU A 368 -5.36 23.12 -10.92
C LEU A 368 -4.30 23.65 -11.91
N THR A 369 -3.13 23.02 -11.97
CA THR A 369 -2.06 23.39 -12.90
C THR A 369 -2.52 23.28 -14.36
N ALA A 370 -3.28 22.24 -14.70
CA ALA A 370 -3.81 22.06 -16.06
C ALA A 370 -4.84 23.14 -16.49
N THR A 371 -5.33 23.97 -15.56
CA THR A 371 -6.25 25.07 -15.89
C THR A 371 -5.57 26.41 -16.16
N LYS A 372 -4.31 26.55 -15.75
CA LYS A 372 -3.46 27.71 -16.05
C LYS A 372 -2.94 27.57 -17.48
#